data_AF-A0A1B6GT32-F1
#
_entry.id   AF-A0A1B6GT32-F1
#
_cell.length_a   1.000
_cell.length_b   1.000
_cell.length_c   1.000
_cell.angle_alpha   90.00
_cell.angle_beta   90.00
_cell.angle_gamma   90.00
#
_symmetry.space_group_name_H-M   'P 1'
#
loop_
_entity.id
_entity.type
_entity.pdbx_description
1 polymer ?
#
loop_
_entity_poly.entity_id
_entity_poly.type
_entity_poly.pdbx_seq_one_letter_code
_entity_poly.pdbx_strand_id
1 'polypeptide(L)'
;MMAETTTDLWEGNSDSDVKEIENTKKPETWISKETELYIQQNSQQFVKNPPKTLKVVTSILPAIETPHPGTSYNPTLKDHLNLLKIADEKIQKFERQKEHLKRTLTSLTPKIPSEQLELMRLNEMSEGLSIQRTKPDEDSGNDSDYKAVNPPVVNRKKDRKK
;
A
#
# COMPACT_ATOMS: atom_id res chain seq x y z
N MET A 1 -34.19 22.56 -68.31
CA MET A 1 -33.33 21.42 -67.92
C MET A 1 -32.56 21.84 -66.69
N MET A 2 -32.93 21.28 -65.55
CA MET A 2 -32.31 21.52 -64.25
C MET A 2 -31.03 20.68 -64.16
N ALA A 3 -29.91 21.29 -63.79
CA ALA A 3 -28.69 20.57 -63.43
C ALA A 3 -28.66 20.47 -61.91
N GLU A 4 -28.96 19.30 -61.39
CA GLU A 4 -28.76 18.95 -59.99
C GLU A 4 -27.33 18.45 -59.84
N THR A 5 -26.45 19.25 -59.23
CA THR A 5 -25.14 18.78 -58.78
C THR A 5 -25.29 18.25 -57.37
N THR A 6 -25.18 16.92 -57.22
CA THR A 6 -25.13 16.24 -55.93
C THR A 6 -23.79 16.52 -55.28
N THR A 7 -23.70 17.61 -54.53
CA THR A 7 -22.58 17.84 -53.61
C THR A 7 -22.82 16.99 -52.38
N ASP A 8 -21.98 15.97 -52.19
CA ASP A 8 -22.03 15.09 -51.03
C ASP A 8 -21.50 15.84 -49.80
N LEU A 9 -22.39 16.12 -48.84
CA LEU A 9 -22.05 16.82 -47.59
C LEU A 9 -21.39 15.90 -46.55
N TRP A 10 -21.17 14.62 -46.87
CA TRP A 10 -20.72 13.59 -45.92
C TRP A 10 -19.38 12.94 -46.28
N GLU A 11 -18.58 13.51 -47.19
CA GLU A 11 -17.17 13.15 -47.27
C GLU A 11 -16.49 13.55 -45.95
N GLY A 12 -16.34 12.54 -45.10
CA GLY A 12 -15.83 12.66 -43.74
C GLY A 12 -14.47 13.34 -43.74
N ASN A 13 -14.37 14.38 -42.91
CA ASN A 13 -13.11 14.98 -42.48
C ASN A 13 -12.07 13.89 -42.26
N SER A 14 -11.07 13.85 -43.15
CA SER A 14 -9.83 13.12 -42.93
C SER A 14 -9.26 13.54 -41.58
N ASP A 15 -8.82 12.56 -40.79
CA ASP A 15 -8.26 12.62 -39.43
C ASP A 15 -7.02 13.54 -39.27
N SER A 16 -7.11 14.82 -39.64
CA SER A 16 -6.05 15.82 -39.45
C SER A 16 -6.50 17.07 -38.69
N ASP A 17 -7.78 17.17 -38.31
CA ASP A 17 -8.30 18.25 -37.47
C ASP A 17 -8.58 17.79 -36.04
N VAL A 18 -7.65 17.02 -35.44
CA VAL A 18 -7.51 17.04 -33.98
C VAL A 18 -6.69 18.28 -33.63
N LYS A 19 -7.30 19.45 -33.82
CA LYS A 19 -6.84 20.66 -33.12
C LYS A 19 -6.98 20.35 -31.65
N GLU A 20 -5.83 20.29 -31.00
CA GLU A 20 -5.66 20.31 -29.56
C GLU A 20 -6.76 21.21 -28.99
N ILE A 21 -7.57 20.64 -28.09
CA ILE A 21 -8.55 21.40 -27.32
C ILE A 21 -7.73 22.25 -26.35
N GLU A 22 -7.13 23.31 -26.88
CA GLU A 22 -6.42 24.33 -26.15
C GLU A 22 -7.43 24.93 -25.18
N ASN A 23 -7.29 24.53 -23.92
CA ASN A 23 -7.79 25.19 -22.72
C ASN A 23 -8.93 26.17 -23.00
N THR A 24 -10.16 25.65 -22.99
CA THR A 24 -11.43 26.37 -22.97
C THR A 24 -11.25 27.85 -22.62
N LYS A 25 -11.09 28.70 -23.65
CA LYS A 25 -11.34 30.13 -23.47
C LYS A 25 -12.76 30.19 -22.91
N LYS A 26 -12.90 30.63 -21.66
CA LYS A 26 -14.22 30.95 -21.12
C LYS A 26 -14.93 31.80 -22.18
N PRO A 27 -16.20 31.53 -22.52
CA PRO A 27 -16.91 32.43 -23.42
C PRO A 27 -16.74 33.84 -22.85
N GLU A 28 -16.37 34.82 -23.67
CA GLU A 28 -16.29 36.20 -23.22
C GLU A 28 -17.64 36.56 -22.61
N THR A 29 -17.70 36.53 -21.29
CA THR A 29 -18.86 36.94 -20.53
C THR A 29 -18.98 38.45 -20.76
N TRP A 30 -20.19 38.93 -20.96
CA TRP A 30 -20.50 40.37 -21.06
C TRP A 30 -20.25 41.13 -19.73
N ILE A 31 -19.63 40.47 -18.76
CA ILE A 31 -19.46 40.88 -17.38
C ILE A 31 -17.97 41.16 -17.18
N SER A 32 -17.64 42.29 -16.55
CA SER A 32 -16.25 42.65 -16.33
C SER A 32 -15.61 41.73 -15.28
N LYS A 33 -14.30 41.46 -15.41
CA LYS A 33 -13.55 40.63 -14.44
C LYS A 33 -13.69 41.13 -13.00
N GLU A 34 -13.76 42.45 -12.81
CA GLU A 34 -13.98 43.07 -11.50
C GLU A 34 -15.35 42.71 -10.92
N THR A 35 -16.40 42.75 -11.75
CA THR A 35 -17.74 42.34 -11.32
C THR A 35 -17.83 40.84 -11.03
N GLU A 36 -17.13 39.98 -11.77
CA GLU A 36 -17.06 38.55 -11.44
C GLU A 36 -16.43 38.31 -10.06
N LEU A 37 -15.33 39.01 -9.75
CA LEU A 37 -14.65 38.90 -8.44
C LEU A 37 -15.53 39.41 -7.30
N TYR A 38 -16.21 40.54 -7.49
CA TYR A 38 -17.13 41.11 -6.51
C TYR A 38 -18.32 40.17 -6.22
N ILE A 39 -18.92 39.59 -7.27
CA ILE A 39 -19.99 38.60 -7.14
C ILE A 39 -19.46 37.36 -6.41
N GLN A 40 -18.29 36.85 -6.77
CA GLN A 40 -17.70 35.68 -6.14
C GLN A 40 -17.44 35.90 -4.64
N GLN A 41 -16.92 37.08 -4.26
CA GLN A 41 -16.66 37.45 -2.86
C GLN A 41 -17.94 37.55 -2.03
N ASN A 42 -19.04 38.05 -2.62
CA ASN A 42 -20.29 38.31 -1.92
C ASN A 42 -21.33 37.19 -2.03
N SER A 43 -21.15 36.23 -2.94
CA SER A 43 -22.14 35.18 -3.22
C SER A 43 -22.33 34.16 -2.10
N GLN A 44 -21.50 34.17 -1.05
CA GLN A 44 -21.43 33.13 0.01
C GLN A 44 -21.25 31.68 -0.51
N GLN A 45 -21.13 31.50 -1.83
CA GLN A 45 -20.90 30.23 -2.49
C GLN A 45 -19.40 30.08 -2.70
N PHE A 46 -18.73 29.53 -1.69
CA PHE A 46 -17.30 29.20 -1.81
C PHE A 46 -17.10 28.14 -2.90
N VAL A 47 -16.37 28.50 -3.95
CA VAL A 47 -15.93 27.55 -4.97
C VAL A 47 -14.95 26.57 -4.29
N LYS A 48 -15.38 25.32 -4.10
CA LYS A 48 -14.52 24.27 -3.54
C LYS A 48 -13.47 23.89 -4.58
N ASN A 49 -12.25 24.39 -4.41
CA ASN A 49 -11.13 23.98 -5.25
C ASN A 49 -10.74 22.53 -4.89
N PRO A 50 -10.82 21.58 -5.83
CA PRO A 50 -10.38 20.21 -5.57
C PRO A 50 -8.88 20.19 -5.22
N PRO A 51 -8.44 19.36 -4.26
CA PRO A 51 -7.02 19.23 -3.96
C PRO A 51 -6.27 18.67 -5.18
N LYS A 52 -5.03 19.16 -5.38
CA LYS A 52 -4.18 18.79 -6.53
C LYS A 52 -3.90 17.29 -6.61
N THR A 53 -4.01 16.58 -5.49
CA THR A 53 -3.79 15.13 -5.37
C THR A 53 -4.82 14.28 -6.12
N LEU A 54 -6.02 14.79 -6.40
CA LEU A 54 -7.05 14.04 -7.14
C LEU A 54 -6.64 13.70 -8.58
N LYS A 55 -5.73 14.48 -9.17
CA LYS A 55 -5.23 14.26 -10.53
C LYS A 55 -3.95 13.43 -10.58
N VAL A 56 -3.40 13.05 -9.43
CA VAL A 56 -2.15 12.30 -9.35
C VAL A 56 -2.47 10.81 -9.40
N VAL A 57 -1.87 10.10 -10.34
CA VAL A 57 -1.95 8.63 -10.40
C VAL A 57 -1.24 8.07 -9.18
N THR A 58 -1.95 7.27 -8.37
CA THR A 58 -1.47 6.77 -7.08
C THR A 58 -0.47 5.63 -7.21
N SER A 59 -0.55 4.85 -8.29
CA SER A 59 0.33 3.71 -8.56
C SER A 59 1.15 3.92 -9.83
N ILE A 60 2.44 3.62 -9.74
CA ILE A 60 3.33 3.58 -10.92
C ILE A 60 3.07 2.30 -11.74
N LEU A 61 2.57 1.25 -11.08
CA LEU A 61 2.30 -0.03 -11.71
C LEU A 61 1.01 0.02 -12.55
N PRO A 62 0.98 -0.67 -13.69
CA PRO A 62 -0.23 -0.81 -14.48
C PRO A 62 -1.29 -1.60 -13.68
N ALA A 63 -2.56 -1.34 -13.95
CA ALA A 63 -3.66 -2.04 -13.29
C ALA A 63 -3.66 -3.56 -13.56
N ILE A 64 -3.14 -3.98 -14.72
CA ILE A 64 -3.04 -5.38 -15.14
C ILE A 64 -1.66 -5.60 -15.76
N GLU A 65 -0.96 -6.64 -15.29
CA GLU A 65 0.26 -7.10 -15.94
C GLU A 65 -0.09 -7.94 -17.16
N THR A 66 0.46 -7.60 -18.33
CA THR A 66 0.26 -8.39 -19.55
C THR A 66 1.08 -9.68 -19.49
N PRO A 67 0.48 -10.86 -19.75
CA PRO A 67 1.22 -12.11 -19.73
C PRO A 67 2.23 -12.15 -20.89
N HIS A 68 3.37 -12.81 -20.65
CA HIS A 68 4.37 -13.01 -21.70
C HIS A 68 3.81 -13.95 -22.80
N PRO A 69 4.02 -13.71 -24.10
CA PRO A 69 3.45 -14.54 -25.18
C PRO A 69 3.84 -16.03 -25.08
N GLY A 70 5.01 -16.31 -24.52
CA GLY A 70 5.50 -17.66 -24.23
C GLY A 70 4.69 -18.45 -23.19
N THR A 71 3.73 -17.85 -22.48
CA THR A 71 2.82 -18.54 -21.55
C THR A 71 1.53 -19.03 -22.20
N SER A 72 1.29 -18.66 -23.46
CA SER A 72 0.16 -19.18 -24.23
C SER A 72 0.28 -20.70 -24.40
N TYR A 73 -0.85 -21.37 -24.64
CA TYR A 73 -0.88 -22.83 -24.82
C TYR A 73 -0.15 -23.27 -26.11
N ASN A 74 -0.11 -22.40 -27.11
CA ASN A 74 0.59 -22.62 -28.38
C ASN A 74 1.59 -21.48 -28.66
N PRO A 75 2.69 -21.38 -27.89
CA PRO A 75 3.66 -20.32 -28.04
C PRO A 75 4.55 -20.60 -29.26
N THR A 76 5.11 -19.54 -29.85
CA THR A 76 6.22 -19.73 -30.79
C THR A 76 7.44 -20.26 -30.02
N LEU A 77 8.28 -21.05 -30.67
CA LEU A 77 9.50 -21.59 -30.05
C LEU A 77 10.38 -20.45 -29.48
N LYS A 78 10.49 -19.34 -30.21
CA LYS A 78 11.25 -18.16 -29.80
C LYS A 78 10.70 -17.55 -28.52
N ASP A 79 9.38 -17.39 -28.42
CA ASP A 79 8.74 -16.76 -27.26
C ASP A 79 8.82 -17.65 -26.01
N HIS A 80 8.71 -18.96 -26.18
CA HIS A 80 8.89 -19.91 -25.09
C HIS A 80 10.33 -19.90 -24.55
N LEU A 81 11.34 -19.95 -25.44
CA LEU A 81 12.74 -19.88 -25.02
C LEU A 81 13.09 -18.55 -24.35
N ASN A 82 12.52 -17.45 -24.84
CA ASN A 82 12.69 -16.14 -24.21
C ASN A 82 12.14 -16.14 -22.78
N LEU A 83 10.94 -16.71 -22.58
CA LEU A 83 10.34 -16.84 -21.25
C LEU A 83 11.24 -17.66 -20.30
N LEU A 84 11.76 -18.79 -20.77
CA LEU A 84 12.66 -19.63 -19.97
C LEU A 84 13.95 -18.89 -19.58
N LYS A 85 14.52 -18.11 -20.50
CA LYS A 85 15.70 -17.29 -20.21
C LYS A 85 15.41 -16.24 -19.14
N ILE A 86 14.29 -15.54 -19.25
CA ILE A 86 13.87 -14.54 -18.25
C ILE A 86 13.65 -15.20 -16.88
N ALA A 87 13.06 -16.40 -16.85
CA ALA A 87 12.85 -17.15 -15.61
C ALA A 87 14.19 -17.54 -14.96
N ASP A 88 15.13 -18.08 -15.74
CA ASP A 88 16.46 -18.47 -15.26
C ASP A 88 17.23 -17.27 -14.70
N GLU A 89 17.23 -16.12 -15.39
CA GLU A 89 17.87 -14.89 -14.91
C GLU A 89 17.30 -14.43 -13.56
N LYS A 90 15.98 -14.55 -13.36
CA LYS A 90 15.33 -14.22 -12.08
C LYS A 90 15.74 -15.21 -10.99
N ILE A 91 15.72 -16.51 -11.28
CA ILE A 91 16.13 -17.56 -10.34
C ILE A 91 17.57 -17.32 -9.88
N GLN A 92 18.50 -17.10 -10.80
CA GLN A 92 19.90 -16.81 -10.48
C GLN A 92 20.04 -15.56 -9.59
N LYS A 93 19.29 -14.49 -9.86
CA LYS A 93 19.29 -13.29 -9.01
C LYS A 93 18.82 -13.61 -7.60
N PHE A 94 17.74 -14.37 -7.45
CA PHE A 94 17.24 -14.78 -6.14
C PHE A 94 18.23 -15.67 -5.39
N GLU A 95 18.89 -16.60 -6.08
CA GLU A 95 19.91 -17.47 -5.48
C GLU A 95 21.10 -16.66 -4.97
N ARG A 96 21.63 -15.73 -5.76
CA ARG A 96 22.71 -14.83 -5.33
C ARG A 96 22.33 -14.00 -4.13
N GLN A 97 21.09 -13.47 -4.10
CA GLN A 97 20.58 -12.72 -2.95
C GLN A 97 20.46 -13.62 -1.71
N LYS A 98 19.93 -14.84 -1.85
CA LYS A 98 19.83 -15.81 -0.76
C LYS A 98 21.21 -16.19 -0.21
N GLU A 99 22.18 -16.44 -1.08
CA GLU A 99 23.56 -16.74 -0.69
C GLU A 99 24.21 -15.55 0.02
N HIS A 100 24.04 -14.35 -0.52
CA HIS A 100 24.53 -13.13 0.11
C HIS A 100 23.94 -12.95 1.51
N LEU A 101 22.62 -13.08 1.66
CA LEU A 101 21.95 -13.00 2.96
C LEU A 101 22.41 -14.08 3.91
N LYS A 102 22.58 -15.33 3.46
CA LYS A 102 23.16 -16.38 4.30
C LYS A 102 24.54 -15.96 4.77
N ARG A 103 25.43 -15.54 3.87
CA ARG A 103 26.78 -15.12 4.24
C ARG A 103 26.81 -13.95 5.23
N THR A 104 25.97 -12.94 5.03
CA THR A 104 25.97 -11.72 5.86
C THR A 104 25.24 -11.89 7.17
N LEU A 105 24.14 -12.65 7.20
CA LEU A 105 23.26 -12.79 8.36
C LEU A 105 23.64 -13.97 9.24
N THR A 106 24.28 -15.03 8.71
CA THR A 106 24.55 -16.26 9.48
C THR A 106 25.44 -16.01 10.70
N SER A 107 26.35 -15.02 10.66
CA SER A 107 27.13 -14.63 11.83
C SER A 107 26.30 -13.93 12.91
N LEU A 108 25.23 -13.22 12.52
CA LEU A 108 24.43 -12.37 13.40
C LEU A 108 23.17 -13.07 13.91
N THR A 109 22.63 -14.03 13.16
CA THR A 109 21.43 -14.80 13.52
C THR A 109 21.74 -16.30 13.44
N PRO A 110 22.41 -16.88 14.45
CA PRO A 110 22.51 -18.32 14.56
C PRO A 110 21.10 -18.93 14.70
N LYS A 111 20.92 -20.14 14.17
CA LYS A 111 19.65 -20.85 14.34
C LYS A 111 19.57 -21.41 15.76
N ILE A 112 18.84 -20.72 16.63
CA ILE A 112 18.63 -21.11 18.02
C ILE A 112 17.43 -22.08 18.09
N PRO A 113 17.54 -23.26 18.74
CA PRO A 113 16.41 -24.15 18.98
C PRO A 113 15.38 -23.49 19.91
N SER A 114 14.11 -23.90 19.80
CA SER A 114 13.01 -23.26 20.53
C SER A 114 13.22 -23.24 22.05
N GLU A 115 13.76 -24.32 22.61
CA GLU A 115 14.05 -24.44 24.05
C GLU A 115 15.08 -23.40 24.52
N GLN A 116 16.15 -23.18 23.76
CA GLN A 116 17.15 -22.16 24.09
C GLN A 116 16.61 -20.75 23.93
N LEU A 117 15.71 -20.52 22.96
CA LEU A 117 15.03 -19.24 22.78
C LEU A 117 14.13 -18.91 23.96
N GLU A 118 13.37 -19.89 24.46
CA GLU A 118 12.54 -19.74 25.66
C GLU A 118 13.38 -19.40 26.90
N LEU A 119 14.53 -20.07 27.07
CA LEU A 119 15.47 -19.76 28.15
C LEU A 119 16.06 -18.35 28.03
N MET A 120 16.46 -17.92 26.83
CA MET A 120 16.97 -16.56 26.60
C MET A 120 15.89 -15.50 26.88
N ARG A 121 14.65 -15.75 26.45
CA ARG A 121 13.50 -14.89 26.72
C ARG A 121 13.18 -14.82 28.21
N LEU A 122 13.23 -15.94 28.92
CA LEU A 122 13.03 -15.98 30.37
C LEU A 122 14.13 -15.19 31.07
N ASN A 123 15.39 -15.38 30.66
CA ASN A 123 16.51 -14.60 31.19
C ASN A 123 16.31 -13.10 30.95
N GLU A 124 15.97 -12.67 29.73
CA GLU A 124 15.64 -11.27 29.41
C GLU A 124 14.48 -10.72 30.25
N MET A 125 13.41 -11.49 30.43
CA MET A 125 12.27 -11.09 31.29
C MET A 125 12.62 -11.04 32.79
N SER A 126 13.64 -11.79 33.21
CA SER A 126 14.14 -11.79 34.59
C SER A 126 15.20 -10.73 34.86
N GLU A 127 15.75 -10.08 33.81
CA GLU A 127 16.71 -9.00 33.96
C GLU A 127 16.07 -7.81 34.68
N GLY A 128 16.71 -7.35 35.76
CA GLY A 128 16.18 -6.32 36.65
C GLY A 128 15.44 -6.84 37.88
N LEU A 129 15.16 -8.15 37.97
CA LEU A 129 14.81 -8.79 39.23
C LEU A 129 16.10 -9.28 39.90
N SER A 130 16.32 -8.92 41.17
CA SER A 130 17.47 -9.38 41.97
C SER A 130 17.31 -10.84 42.41
N ILE A 131 16.99 -11.73 41.49
CA ILE A 131 16.95 -13.16 41.72
C ILE A 131 18.39 -13.64 41.59
N GLN A 132 19.06 -13.76 42.73
CA GLN A 132 20.31 -14.53 42.77
C GLN A 132 19.99 -15.90 42.16
N ARG A 133 20.75 -16.32 41.13
CA ARG A 133 20.60 -17.63 40.48
C ARG A 133 21.02 -18.73 41.45
N THR A 134 20.29 -18.89 42.55
CA THR A 134 20.42 -20.02 43.46
C THR A 134 19.79 -21.22 42.76
N LYS A 135 20.46 -22.37 42.84
CA LYS A 135 19.93 -23.66 42.38
C LYS A 135 18.55 -23.88 43.01
N PRO A 136 17.67 -24.72 42.41
CA PRO A 136 16.38 -25.02 43.00
C PRO A 136 16.62 -25.80 44.30
N ASP A 137 16.72 -25.08 45.41
CA ASP A 137 16.60 -25.66 46.73
C ASP A 137 15.10 -25.82 46.99
N GLU A 138 14.68 -27.09 47.05
CA GLU A 138 13.49 -27.48 47.80
C GLU A 138 13.64 -26.88 49.21
N ASP A 139 12.73 -25.98 49.61
CA ASP A 139 12.00 -26.09 50.88
C ASP A 139 11.27 -24.79 51.28
N SER A 140 10.16 -25.02 51.97
CA SER A 140 9.56 -24.20 53.01
C SER A 140 8.63 -23.07 52.59
N GLY A 141 7.34 -23.44 52.58
CA GLY A 141 6.23 -22.52 52.58
C GLY A 141 6.29 -21.55 53.76
N ASN A 142 5.97 -20.30 53.44
CA ASN A 142 5.41 -19.39 54.42
C ASN A 142 4.25 -18.65 53.74
N ASP A 143 3.05 -19.11 54.05
CA ASP A 143 1.77 -18.56 53.65
C ASP A 143 1.59 -17.20 54.34
N SER A 144 2.25 -16.18 53.80
CA SER A 144 2.04 -14.79 54.23
C SER A 144 1.01 -14.19 53.29
N ASP A 145 -0.22 -14.09 53.79
CA ASP A 145 -1.35 -13.44 53.12
C ASP A 145 -0.96 -12.04 52.61
N TYR A 146 -0.62 -11.95 51.32
CA TYR A 146 -0.28 -10.70 50.66
C TYR A 146 -1.54 -9.82 50.50
N LYS A 147 -1.71 -8.85 51.40
CA LYS A 147 -2.72 -7.79 51.25
C LYS A 147 -2.15 -6.63 50.43
N ALA A 148 -2.54 -6.59 49.16
CA ALA A 148 -2.26 -5.43 48.30
C ALA A 148 -2.91 -4.17 48.92
N VAL A 149 -2.12 -3.09 49.04
CA VAL A 149 -2.58 -1.78 49.55
C VAL A 149 -3.75 -1.22 48.71
N ASN A 150 -3.84 -1.64 47.44
CA ASN A 150 -4.97 -1.35 46.57
C ASN A 150 -5.54 -2.66 45.99
N PRO A 151 -6.57 -3.26 46.61
CA PRO A 151 -7.20 -4.45 46.06
C PRO A 151 -7.86 -4.14 44.71
N PRO A 152 -7.91 -5.11 43.77
CA PRO A 152 -8.53 -4.89 42.47
C PRO A 152 -10.00 -4.47 42.63
N VAL A 153 -10.40 -3.43 41.89
CA VAL A 153 -11.78 -2.96 41.86
C VAL A 153 -12.67 -4.05 41.28
N VAL A 154 -13.56 -4.60 42.10
CA VAL A 154 -14.52 -5.63 41.68
C VAL A 154 -15.67 -4.98 40.91
N ASN A 155 -15.89 -5.40 39.66
CA ASN A 155 -16.99 -4.90 38.85
C ASN A 155 -18.35 -5.44 39.36
N ARG A 156 -19.09 -4.60 40.10
CA ARG A 156 -20.45 -4.93 40.55
C ARG A 156 -21.46 -4.57 39.45
N LYS A 157 -22.09 -5.60 38.87
CA LYS A 157 -23.19 -5.41 37.90
C LYS A 157 -24.42 -4.84 38.61
N LYS A 158 -25.16 -3.97 37.91
CA LYS A 158 -26.38 -3.35 38.43
C LYS A 158 -27.54 -4.33 38.35
N ASP A 159 -28.11 -4.70 39.49
CA ASP A 159 -29.31 -5.53 39.53
C ASP A 159 -30.56 -4.70 39.19
N ARG A 160 -31.46 -5.28 38.40
CA ARG A 160 -32.74 -4.68 38.05
C ARG A 160 -33.68 -4.81 39.25
N LYS A 161 -34.06 -3.69 39.86
CA LYS A 161 -35.08 -3.69 40.92
C LYS A 161 -36.41 -4.22 40.36
N LYS A 162 -37.03 -5.12 41.12
CA LYS A 162 -38.30 -5.77 40.83
C LYS A 162 -39.47 -4.81 41.03
#